data_AF-A0A177L3Q2-F1
#
_entry.id   AF-A0A177L3Q2-F1
#
_cell.length_a   1.000
_cell.length_b   1.000
_cell.length_c   1.000
_cell.angle_alpha   90.00
_cell.angle_beta   90.00
_cell.angle_gamma   90.00
#
_symmetry.space_group_name_H-M   'P 1'
#
loop_
_entity.id
_entity.type
_entity.pdbx_description
1 polymer ?
#
loop_
_entity_poly.entity_id
_entity_poly.type
_entity_poly.pdbx_seq_one_letter_code
_entity_poly.pdbx_strand_id
1 'polypeptide(L)' 'MLSKQLEDHQNQMEVISLDQFVPNDHLVRKIEAAIDFDFIYPLV' A
#
# COMPACT_ATOMS: atom_id res chain seq x y z
N MET A 1 -9.42 32.07 -6.77
CA MET A 1 -10.23 30.83 -6.77
C MET A 1 -9.40 29.55 -6.93
N LEU A 2 -8.07 29.59 -7.10
CA LEU A 2 -7.21 28.40 -6.99
C LEU A 2 -6.87 27.99 -5.53
N SER A 3 -6.70 28.97 -4.65
CA SER A 3 -6.24 28.74 -3.27
C SER A 3 -7.25 27.94 -2.42
N LYS A 4 -8.54 28.19 -2.60
CA LYS A 4 -9.61 27.51 -1.86
C LYS A 4 -9.73 26.02 -2.23
N GLN A 5 -9.39 25.64 -3.46
CA GLN A 5 -9.39 24.23 -3.87
C GLN A 5 -8.26 23.44 -3.19
N LEU A 6 -7.07 24.04 -3.02
CA LEU A 6 -5.95 23.40 -2.32
C LEU A 6 -6.26 23.11 -0.84
N GLU A 7 -7.04 23.97 -0.19
CA GLU A 7 -7.49 23.77 1.20
C GLU A 7 -8.51 22.63 1.31
N ASP A 8 -9.47 22.55 0.37
CA ASP A 8 -10.48 21.48 0.35
C ASP A 8 -9.89 20.09 0.04
N HIS A 9 -8.75 20.01 -0.67
CA HIS A 9 -8.05 18.75 -0.95
C HIS A 9 -7.18 18.25 0.22
N GLN A 10 -6.72 19.13 1.11
CA GLN A 10 -5.84 18.75 2.23
C GLN A 10 -6.56 17.95 3.33
N ASN A 11 -7.89 18.10 3.46
CA ASN A 11 -8.71 17.43 4.47
C ASN A 11 -9.54 16.26 3.92
N GLN A 12 -9.22 15.73 2.74
CA GLN A 12 -9.92 14.57 2.17
C GLN A 12 -9.34 13.26 2.70
N MET A 13 -10.22 12.37 3.15
CA MET A 13 -9.85 11.00 3.47
C MET A 13 -9.65 10.23 2.17
N GLU A 14 -8.44 9.72 1.96
CA GLU A 14 -8.10 8.87 0.81
C GLU A 14 -7.91 7.42 1.28
N VAL A 15 -8.66 6.50 0.68
CA VAL A 15 -8.50 5.06 0.93
C VAL A 15 -7.59 4.52 -0.17
N ILE A 16 -6.34 4.24 0.20
CA ILE A 16 -5.33 3.67 -0.68
C ILE A 16 -5.07 2.20 -0.32
N SER A 17 -4.90 1.34 -1.31
CA SER A 17 -4.45 -0.04 -1.07
C SER A 17 -2.93 -0.05 -0.95
N LEU A 18 -2.41 -0.58 0.16
CA LEU A 18 -0.96 -0.70 0.37
C LEU A 18 -0.29 -1.58 -0.69
N ASP A 19 -1.01 -2.56 -1.25
CA ASP A 19 -0.51 -3.45 -2.29
C ASP A 19 -0.15 -2.71 -3.59
N GLN A 20 -0.80 -1.57 -3.84
CA GLN A 20 -0.54 -0.72 -5.01
C GLN A 20 0.81 -0.01 -4.92
N PHE A 21 1.40 0.10 -3.73
CA PHE A 21 2.73 0.70 -3.53
C PHE A 21 3.87 -0.29 -3.76
N VAL A 22 3.57 -1.59 -3.84
CA VAL A 22 4.58 -2.61 -4.13
C VAL A 22 4.61 -2.82 -5.65
N PRO A 23 5.69 -2.46 -6.36
CA PRO A 23 5.77 -2.65 -7.81
C PRO A 23 5.66 -4.13 -8.21
N ASN A 24 5.13 -4.41 -9.40
CA ASN A 24 4.97 -5.79 -9.90
C ASN A 24 6.29 -6.57 -9.97
N ASP A 25 7.40 -5.90 -10.30
CA ASP A 25 8.73 -6.53 -10.42
C ASP A 25 9.53 -6.52 -9.10
N HIS A 26 8.90 -6.16 -7.98
CA HIS A 26 9.57 -6.04 -6.69
C HIS A 26 9.97 -7.41 -6.11
N LEU A 27 11.13 -7.46 -5.45
CA LEU A 27 11.68 -8.69 -4.87
C LEU A 27 10.73 -9.34 -3.86
N VAL A 28 10.04 -8.55 -3.05
CA VAL A 28 9.08 -9.07 -2.05
C VAL A 28 8.02 -9.95 -2.70
N ARG A 29 7.46 -9.54 -3.86
CA ARG A 29 6.47 -10.34 -4.59
C ARG A 29 7.06 -11.64 -5.15
N LYS A 30 8.32 -11.60 -5.59
CA LYS A 30 9.04 -12.78 -6.06
C LYS A 30 9.29 -13.78 -4.92
N ILE A 31 9.59 -13.26 -3.73
CA ILE A 31 9.82 -14.08 -2.53
C ILE A 31 8.50 -14.68 -2.05
N GLU A 32 7.42 -13.89 -1.99
CA GLU A 32 6.07 -14.35 -1.65
C GLU A 32 5.56 -15.45 -2.59
N ALA A 33 5.84 -15.34 -3.89
CA ALA A 33 5.50 -16.40 -4.85
C ALA A 33 6.34 -17.68 -4.68
N ALA A 34 7.51 -17.59 -4.04
CA ALA A 34 8.47 -18.69 -3.92
C ALA A 34 8.48 -19.33 -2.52
N ILE A 35 7.99 -18.63 -1.49
CA ILE A 35 8.05 -19.02 -0.09
C ILE A 35 6.67 -18.83 0.52
N ASP A 36 6.14 -19.91 1.11
CA ASP A 36 4.99 -19.85 1.99
C ASP A 36 5.38 -19.14 3.29
N PHE A 37 4.74 -18.01 3.57
CA PHE A 37 5.00 -17.22 4.78
C PHE A 37 4.12 -17.61 5.97
N ASP A 38 3.24 -18.62 5.87
CA ASP A 38 2.35 -19.01 6.98
C ASP A 38 3.11 -19.30 8.29
N PHE A 39 4.38 -19.71 8.19
CA PHE A 39 5.26 -19.96 9.33
C PHE A 39 5.66 -18.71 10.14
N ILE A 40 5.54 -17.49 9.60
CA ILE A 40 5.88 -16.24 10.32
C ILE A 40 4.68 -15.66 11.08
N TYR A 41 3.47 -16.18 10.82
CA TYR A 41 2.24 -15.74 11.46
C TYR A 41 1.70 -16.61 12.62
N PRO A 42 2.46 -17.48 13.34
CA PRO A 42 1.89 -18.31 14.41
C PRO A 42 1.51 -17.52 15.68
N LEU A 43 1.48 -16.19 15.65
CA LEU A 43 1.28 -15.30 16.80
C LEU A 43 0.32 -14.14 16.48
N VAL A 44 -0.87 -14.45 15.95
CA VAL A 44 -2.04 -13.56 16.07
C VAL A 44 -3.20 -14.30 16.70
#